data_AF-A0A7C4R1C3-F1
#
_entry.id   AF-A0A7C4R1C3-F1
#
_cell.length_a   1.000
_cell.length_b   1.000
_cell.length_c   1.000
_cell.angle_alpha   90.00
_cell.angle_beta   90.00
_cell.angle_gamma   90.00
#
_symmetry.space_group_name_H-M   'P 1'
#
loop_
_entity.id
_entity.type
_entity.pdbx_description
1 polymer ?
#
loop_
_entity_poly.entity_id
_entity_poly.type
_entity_poly.pdbx_seq_one_letter_code
_entity_poly.pdbx_strand_id
1 'polypeptide(L)'
;MRPAPEPPRDPVQFARLRAEALFAQGPSRFALSPTTDGFPDVDTYRDLEFYLEIEPVPQTRWLPDHQPRLFVLTDISNEPDDEESMVRLLVYANEFDIEGLVATTSTWLRNTTRVDLIHRQLDAYSQARSNLLKHAPGFPSAEALRAVTAVGQPAYGLAAVGEGKSTPGSRLLIAAADKADARPLWVPVWGGANTLAQALFDARRERSPEALQTLVGKLRVYAISDQDDSGPWLRREFPGLFYIVSPSGSDWKEYWRATWTGISGDRHYKNGPGHKFHLVDNPWLETNIIKNHGPLGALYPRLEYIMEGDTPSFLGLINNGLGWHLSPAYGGWGGRYALYQPYGETRSIWSNNQDSRDAFTADNGQTQCTDMATIWRWREHFQHDFAARMDWCVADDYRKANHNPVAVLNGDTTKRVIELTAKPGETVTLSAEGTDDPDGDAFEARWWIYPEASTLRDTRGHSFPPNVALSNANGLTTRLTVPAVKKPAAIHIILEAQDRGTPSLWAYRRAIIQVQP
;
A
#
# COMPACT_ATOMS: atom_id res chain seq x y z
N MET A 1 41.14 31.17 5.29
CA MET A 1 40.88 30.69 3.92
C MET A 1 41.87 31.36 3.00
N ARG A 2 42.62 30.63 2.16
CA ARG A 2 43.45 31.26 1.12
C ARG A 2 42.50 31.85 0.07
N PRO A 3 42.78 33.04 -0.49
CA PRO A 3 41.99 33.54 -1.62
C PRO A 3 42.08 32.53 -2.77
N ALA A 4 40.93 32.22 -3.37
CA ALA A 4 40.89 31.42 -4.59
C ALA A 4 41.73 32.12 -5.67
N PRO A 5 42.48 31.38 -6.50
CA PRO A 5 43.23 31.99 -7.59
C PRO A 5 42.27 32.74 -8.52
N GLU A 6 42.69 33.92 -8.99
CA GLU A 6 41.91 34.68 -9.96
C GLU A 6 41.66 33.84 -11.22
N PRO A 7 40.46 33.93 -11.82
CA PRO A 7 40.20 33.25 -13.08
C PRO A 7 41.18 33.71 -14.17
N PRO A 8 41.62 32.81 -15.05
CA PRO A 8 42.57 33.15 -16.10
C PRO A 8 41.98 34.21 -17.03
N ARG A 9 42.65 35.35 -17.16
CA ARG A 9 42.25 36.47 -18.02
C ARG A 9 42.72 36.32 -19.48
N ASP A 10 43.43 35.23 -19.78
CA ASP A 10 43.89 34.90 -21.13
C ASP A 10 42.76 34.21 -21.93
N PRO A 11 42.26 34.84 -23.02
CA PRO A 11 41.21 34.27 -23.86
C PRO A 11 41.54 32.89 -24.43
N VAL A 12 42.82 32.60 -24.68
CA VAL A 12 43.28 31.32 -25.22
C VAL A 12 43.21 30.23 -24.15
N GLN A 13 43.59 30.56 -22.91
CA GLN A 13 43.49 29.65 -21.77
C GLN A 13 42.02 29.37 -21.41
N PHE A 14 41.16 30.38 -21.50
CA PHE A 14 39.71 30.23 -21.29
C PHE A 14 39.08 29.29 -22.33
N ALA A 15 39.42 29.47 -23.61
CA ALA A 15 38.95 28.60 -24.70
C ALA A 15 39.42 27.15 -24.52
N ARG A 16 40.67 26.95 -24.05
CA ARG A 16 41.23 25.61 -23.80
C ARG A 16 40.50 24.91 -22.65
N LEU A 17 40.28 25.59 -21.52
CA LEU A 17 39.54 25.04 -20.38
C LEU A 17 38.08 24.71 -20.73
N ARG A 18 37.45 25.51 -21.60
CA ARG A 18 36.11 25.23 -22.12
C ARG A 18 36.07 23.99 -23.03
N ALA A 19 37.15 23.74 -23.78
CA ALA A 19 37.29 22.56 -24.63
C ALA A 19 37.65 21.29 -23.83
N GLU A 20 38.33 21.43 -22.69
CA GLU A 20 38.71 20.35 -21.77
C GLU A 20 37.59 20.02 -20.75
N ALA A 21 36.54 20.85 -20.66
CA ALA A 21 35.44 20.62 -19.75
C ALA A 21 34.61 19.39 -20.16
N LEU A 22 34.46 18.43 -19.22
CA LEU A 22 33.84 17.12 -19.42
C LEU A 22 32.32 17.13 -19.71
N PHE A 23 31.72 18.27 -20.03
CA PHE A 23 30.27 18.41 -20.22
C PHE A 23 29.87 18.09 -21.67
N ALA A 24 28.94 17.14 -21.84
CA ALA A 24 28.42 16.76 -23.15
C ALA A 24 27.72 17.94 -23.86
N GLN A 25 27.94 18.05 -25.17
CA GLN A 25 27.23 18.98 -26.05
C GLN A 25 25.84 18.39 -26.37
N GLY A 26 24.82 18.72 -25.58
CA GLY A 26 23.44 18.23 -25.75
C GLY A 26 22.37 19.26 -25.36
N PRO A 27 21.09 19.04 -25.72
CA PRO A 27 20.00 20.05 -25.74
C PRO A 27 19.53 20.60 -24.38
N SER A 28 20.18 20.23 -23.28
CA SER A 28 19.81 20.63 -21.91
C SER A 28 20.72 21.74 -21.36
N ARG A 29 20.96 22.80 -22.14
CA ARG A 29 21.69 23.99 -21.65
C ARG A 29 20.72 25.16 -21.49
N PHE A 30 20.46 25.54 -20.24
CA PHE A 30 19.78 26.81 -19.92
C PHE A 30 20.82 27.77 -19.35
N ALA A 31 21.13 28.84 -20.08
CA ALA A 31 21.95 29.92 -19.56
C ALA A 31 21.08 30.80 -18.64
N LEU A 32 21.40 30.85 -17.35
CA LEU A 32 20.82 31.82 -16.43
C LEU A 32 21.70 33.09 -16.48
N SER A 33 21.15 34.19 -17.01
CA SER A 33 21.78 35.49 -16.90
C SER A 33 21.70 35.97 -15.43
N PRO A 34 22.81 36.33 -14.77
CA PRO A 34 22.74 36.90 -13.44
C PRO A 34 21.94 38.21 -13.46
N THR A 35 20.89 38.33 -12.65
CA THR A 35 20.26 39.64 -12.40
C THR A 35 21.06 40.33 -11.31
N THR A 36 21.63 41.49 -11.61
CA THR A 36 22.44 42.29 -10.67
C THR A 36 21.62 43.40 -10.00
N ASP A 37 20.31 43.25 -9.92
CA ASP A 37 19.45 44.24 -9.28
C ASP A 37 19.77 44.32 -7.77
N GLY A 38 20.44 45.41 -7.38
CA GLY A 38 20.75 45.75 -5.98
C GLY A 38 22.20 45.55 -5.52
N PHE A 39 23.11 45.05 -6.37
CA PHE A 39 24.52 44.85 -6.00
C PHE A 39 25.47 45.40 -7.10
N PRO A 40 26.06 46.60 -6.93
CA PRO A 40 26.88 47.24 -7.97
C PRO A 40 28.27 46.62 -8.19
N ASP A 41 28.80 45.86 -7.23
CA ASP A 41 30.20 45.40 -7.23
C ASP A 41 30.40 43.94 -7.73
N VAL A 42 29.44 43.38 -8.47
CA VAL A 42 29.49 41.99 -8.98
C VAL A 42 30.00 41.88 -10.43
N ASP A 43 30.85 42.81 -10.88
CA ASP A 43 31.49 42.74 -12.21
C ASP A 43 32.37 41.49 -12.39
N THR A 44 32.86 40.88 -11.30
CA THR A 44 33.65 39.63 -11.33
C THR A 44 32.83 38.36 -11.59
N TYR A 45 31.50 38.44 -11.62
CA TYR A 45 30.62 37.27 -11.75
C TYR A 45 29.76 37.31 -13.03
N ARG A 46 29.94 38.32 -13.88
CA ARG A 46 29.21 38.46 -15.16
C ARG A 46 29.52 37.36 -16.17
N ASP A 47 30.69 36.75 -16.08
CA ASP A 47 31.16 35.69 -17.00
C ASP A 47 30.93 34.26 -16.47
N LEU A 48 30.26 34.10 -15.31
CA LEU A 48 29.93 32.79 -14.77
C LEU A 48 28.64 32.26 -15.40
N GLU A 49 28.80 31.31 -16.32
CA GLU A 49 27.70 30.49 -16.83
C GLU A 49 27.36 29.42 -15.78
N PHE A 50 26.20 29.54 -15.13
CA PHE A 50 25.65 28.48 -14.29
C PHE A 50 24.97 27.43 -15.16
N TYR A 51 25.30 26.16 -14.94
CA TYR A 51 24.68 25.03 -15.62
C TYR A 51 23.89 24.20 -14.61
N LEU A 52 22.61 23.99 -14.87
CA LEU A 52 21.82 22.97 -14.20
C LEU A 52 22.04 21.66 -14.94
N GLU A 53 22.71 20.70 -14.30
CA GLU A 53 22.64 19.32 -14.73
C GLU A 53 21.29 18.78 -14.30
N ILE A 54 20.35 18.76 -15.25
CA ILE A 54 19.21 17.85 -15.14
C ILE A 54 19.77 16.52 -15.60
N GLU A 55 20.30 15.72 -14.66
CA GLU A 55 20.36 14.29 -14.93
C GLU A 55 18.96 13.88 -15.36
N PRO A 56 18.79 13.21 -16.51
CA PRO A 56 17.53 12.59 -16.83
C PRO A 56 17.33 11.46 -15.82
N VAL A 57 16.85 11.81 -14.61
CA VAL A 57 16.05 10.89 -13.83
C VAL A 57 14.96 10.46 -14.79
N PRO A 58 14.79 9.16 -15.08
CA PRO A 58 13.76 8.68 -15.98
C PRO A 58 12.46 9.41 -15.68
N GLN A 59 12.01 10.23 -16.63
CA GLN A 59 10.74 10.97 -16.56
C GLN A 59 9.59 10.00 -16.84
N THR A 60 9.50 8.97 -16.02
CA THR A 60 8.32 8.12 -15.84
C THR A 60 8.13 7.92 -14.35
N ARG A 61 8.22 9.02 -13.59
CA ARG A 61 7.55 9.08 -12.29
C ARG A 61 6.06 9.12 -12.56
N TRP A 62 5.35 8.12 -12.03
CA TRP A 62 3.90 8.17 -11.89
C TRP A 62 3.46 9.58 -11.50
N LEU A 63 2.45 10.14 -12.18
CA LEU A 63 1.78 11.33 -11.62
C LEU A 63 1.24 10.90 -10.24
N PRO A 64 1.65 11.54 -9.15
CA PRO A 64 1.30 11.07 -7.82
C PRO A 64 -0.22 11.14 -7.65
N ASP A 65 -0.86 9.99 -7.53
CA ASP A 65 -2.15 9.93 -6.86
C ASP A 65 -1.93 10.22 -5.38
N HIS A 66 -2.95 10.75 -4.71
CA HIS A 66 -2.83 11.05 -3.29
C HIS A 66 -2.60 9.77 -2.47
N GLN A 67 -1.59 9.79 -1.59
CA GLN A 67 -1.32 8.70 -0.66
C GLN A 67 -2.53 8.47 0.27
N PRO A 68 -2.91 7.22 0.59
CA PRO A 68 -3.93 6.96 1.58
C PRO A 68 -3.50 7.48 2.96
N ARG A 69 -4.46 8.08 3.69
CA ARG A 69 -4.24 8.51 5.08
C ARG A 69 -4.41 7.30 6.00
N LEU A 70 -3.44 7.07 6.88
CA LEU A 70 -3.35 5.85 7.68
C LEU A 70 -3.26 6.15 9.18
N PHE A 71 -4.04 5.45 9.99
CA PHE A 71 -4.02 5.51 11.45
C PHE A 71 -4.04 4.10 12.04
N VAL A 72 -2.89 3.58 12.45
CA VAL A 72 -2.74 2.20 12.91
C VAL A 72 -3.03 2.09 14.40
N LEU A 73 -3.89 1.14 14.77
CA LEU A 73 -4.08 0.68 16.15
C LEU A 73 -3.44 -0.70 16.30
N THR A 74 -2.42 -0.82 17.16
CA THR A 74 -1.62 -2.05 17.30
C THR A 74 -1.41 -2.40 18.77
N ASP A 75 -1.54 -3.67 19.12
CA ASP A 75 -1.16 -4.22 20.42
C ASP A 75 0.26 -4.80 20.41
N ILE A 76 1.15 -4.14 19.65
CA ILE A 76 2.57 -4.46 19.48
C ILE A 76 3.21 -5.03 20.75
N SER A 77 4.06 -6.06 20.57
CA SER A 77 4.65 -6.92 21.61
C SER A 77 3.80 -8.12 22.02
N ASN A 78 2.53 -8.21 21.63
CA ASN A 78 1.70 -9.33 21.98
C ASN A 78 2.21 -10.65 21.37
N GLU A 79 2.31 -10.65 20.05
CA GLU A 79 2.87 -11.68 19.19
C GLU A 79 3.98 -11.03 18.33
N PRO A 80 4.94 -11.80 17.79
CA PRO A 80 6.00 -11.23 16.96
C PRO A 80 5.48 -10.53 15.70
N ASP A 81 4.27 -10.83 15.24
CA ASP A 81 3.72 -10.40 13.95
C ASP A 81 3.35 -8.91 13.87
N ASP A 82 2.92 -8.25 14.94
CA ASP A 82 2.77 -6.77 14.96
C ASP A 82 4.13 -6.10 14.72
N GLU A 83 5.22 -6.65 15.26
CA GLU A 83 6.56 -6.11 15.07
C GLU A 83 7.05 -6.33 13.63
N GLU A 84 6.80 -7.52 13.07
CA GLU A 84 7.05 -7.83 11.66
C GLU A 84 6.27 -6.86 10.74
N SER A 85 4.97 -6.67 11.02
CA SER A 85 4.07 -5.80 10.24
C SER A 85 4.47 -4.34 10.35
N MET A 86 4.98 -3.90 11.51
CA MET A 86 5.53 -2.55 11.70
C MET A 86 6.79 -2.33 10.86
N VAL A 87 7.72 -3.29 10.81
CA VAL A 87 8.90 -3.19 9.93
C VAL A 87 8.47 -3.04 8.48
N ARG A 88 7.53 -3.88 8.01
CA ARG A 88 7.00 -3.74 6.65
C ARG A 88 6.36 -2.38 6.45
N LEU A 89 5.46 -1.94 7.32
CA LEU A 89 4.81 -0.63 7.19
C LEU A 89 5.84 0.52 7.04
N LEU A 90 6.95 0.48 7.80
CA LEU A 90 7.96 1.53 7.77
C LEU A 90 8.77 1.58 6.46
N VAL A 91 9.06 0.44 5.83
CA VAL A 91 9.70 0.43 4.50
C VAL A 91 8.73 0.72 3.34
N TYR A 92 7.43 0.80 3.64
CA TYR A 92 6.37 1.31 2.77
C TYR A 92 5.85 2.70 3.18
N ALA A 93 6.49 3.38 4.13
CA ALA A 93 5.97 4.65 4.64
C ALA A 93 5.91 5.76 3.57
N ASN A 94 6.60 5.61 2.44
CA ASN A 94 6.47 6.48 1.27
C ASN A 94 5.15 6.29 0.50
N GLU A 95 4.34 5.28 0.81
CA GLU A 95 3.06 5.03 0.16
C GLU A 95 1.87 5.61 0.95
N PHE A 96 2.11 6.15 2.15
CA PHE A 96 1.06 6.55 3.10
C PHE A 96 1.29 7.92 3.72
N ASP A 97 0.20 8.64 3.94
CA ASP A 97 0.17 9.73 4.93
C ASP A 97 -0.14 9.14 6.30
N ILE A 98 0.91 8.76 7.05
CA ILE A 98 0.75 8.18 8.40
C ILE A 98 0.37 9.30 9.38
N GLU A 99 -0.82 9.19 9.97
CA GLU A 99 -1.40 10.16 10.90
C GLU A 99 -1.59 9.59 12.31
N GLY A 100 -1.27 8.32 12.52
CA GLY A 100 -1.33 7.67 13.83
C GLY A 100 -0.60 6.35 13.83
N LEU A 101 0.30 6.18 14.81
CA LEU A 101 0.85 4.89 15.22
C LEU A 101 0.53 4.72 16.70
N VAL A 102 -0.53 4.00 17.02
CA VAL A 102 -1.10 4.01 18.37
C VAL A 102 -1.07 2.62 19.01
N ALA A 103 -0.33 2.52 20.10
CA ALA A 103 -0.28 1.32 20.92
C ALA A 103 -1.60 1.16 21.70
N THR A 104 -2.30 0.05 21.50
CA THR A 104 -3.59 -0.27 22.10
C THR A 104 -3.53 -1.64 22.81
N THR A 105 -4.66 -2.12 23.29
CA THR A 105 -4.81 -3.44 23.94
C THR A 105 -5.68 -4.36 23.09
N SER A 106 -5.63 -5.66 23.36
CA SER A 106 -6.44 -6.70 22.73
C SER A 106 -6.76 -7.82 23.73
N THR A 107 -7.41 -8.90 23.29
CA THR A 107 -7.59 -10.13 24.06
C THR A 107 -6.27 -10.78 24.47
N TRP A 108 -5.20 -10.50 23.73
CA TRP A 108 -3.88 -11.09 23.90
C TRP A 108 -2.93 -10.19 24.70
N LEU A 109 -3.04 -8.86 24.55
CA LEU A 109 -2.39 -7.88 25.41
C LEU A 109 -3.46 -7.05 26.16
N ARG A 110 -3.96 -7.60 27.27
CA ARG A 110 -5.21 -7.10 27.90
C ARG A 110 -5.07 -5.87 28.79
N ASN A 111 -3.91 -5.64 29.39
CA ASN A 111 -3.76 -4.76 30.56
C ASN A 111 -2.58 -3.78 30.47
N THR A 112 -1.98 -3.62 29.29
CA THR A 112 -0.85 -2.72 29.08
C THR A 112 -0.71 -2.36 27.61
N THR A 113 0.06 -1.32 27.30
CA THR A 113 0.41 -0.90 25.94
C THR A 113 1.92 -0.78 25.81
N ARG A 114 2.45 -0.95 24.60
CA ARG A 114 3.91 -0.99 24.34
C ARG A 114 4.35 0.03 23.29
N VAL A 115 4.00 1.29 23.52
CA VAL A 115 4.42 2.42 22.66
C VAL A 115 5.95 2.55 22.57
N ASP A 116 6.67 2.06 23.58
CA ASP A 116 8.13 1.98 23.59
C ASP A 116 8.67 1.15 22.41
N LEU A 117 7.94 0.09 22.00
CA LEU A 117 8.33 -0.72 20.85
C LEU A 117 8.10 0.01 19.52
N ILE A 118 7.04 0.81 19.40
CA ILE A 118 6.84 1.68 18.24
C ILE A 118 8.03 2.64 18.13
N HIS A 119 8.40 3.29 19.24
CA HIS A 119 9.57 4.19 19.26
C HIS A 119 10.88 3.46 18.90
N ARG A 120 11.09 2.24 19.38
CA ARG A 120 12.24 1.40 19.00
C ARG A 120 12.30 1.17 17.49
N GLN A 121 11.17 0.84 16.86
CA GLN A 121 11.09 0.66 15.41
C GLN A 121 11.36 1.96 14.65
N LEU A 122 10.85 3.09 15.15
CA LEU A 122 11.12 4.41 14.56
C LEU A 122 12.60 4.83 14.67
N ASP A 123 13.30 4.43 15.74
CA ASP A 123 14.73 4.66 15.90
C ASP A 123 15.55 3.85 14.87
N ALA A 124 15.16 2.60 14.59
CA ALA A 124 15.76 1.82 13.51
C ALA A 124 15.45 2.39 12.12
N TYR A 125 14.20 2.79 11.87
CA TYR A 125 13.80 3.45 10.63
C TYR A 125 14.60 4.73 10.38
N SER A 126 14.84 5.54 11.42
CA SER A 126 15.60 6.79 11.29
C SER A 126 17.01 6.58 10.72
N GLN A 127 17.63 5.43 11.00
CA GLN A 127 18.95 5.05 10.51
C GLN A 127 18.91 4.57 9.05
N ALA A 128 17.85 3.87 8.64
CA ALA A 128 17.66 3.39 7.26
C ALA A 128 17.12 4.46 6.30
N ARG A 129 16.41 5.48 6.81
CA ARG A 129 15.69 6.48 5.99
C ARG A 129 16.54 7.18 4.94
N SER A 130 17.81 7.46 5.26
CA SER A 130 18.70 8.14 4.32
C SER A 130 19.00 7.32 3.06
N ASN A 131 19.02 5.98 3.17
CA ASN A 131 19.12 5.09 2.02
C ASN A 131 17.77 4.93 1.33
N LEU A 132 16.69 4.71 2.08
CA LEU A 132 15.31 4.62 1.52
C LEU A 132 14.97 5.81 0.60
N LEU A 133 15.35 7.03 0.99
CA LEU A 133 15.15 8.25 0.19
C LEU A 133 15.91 8.30 -1.14
N LYS A 134 16.94 7.47 -1.32
CA LYS A 134 17.65 7.34 -2.59
C LYS A 134 16.84 6.54 -3.60
N HIS A 135 16.03 5.60 -3.12
CA HIS A 135 15.24 4.67 -3.93
C HIS A 135 13.83 5.16 -4.23
N ALA A 136 13.20 5.88 -3.28
CA ALA A 136 11.93 6.55 -3.56
C ALA A 136 11.76 7.85 -2.75
N PRO A 137 11.13 8.88 -3.32
CA PRO A 137 10.73 10.06 -2.56
C PRO A 137 9.56 9.74 -1.63
N GLY A 138 9.26 10.64 -0.70
CA GLY A 138 8.02 10.59 0.09
C GLY A 138 8.13 9.86 1.43
N PHE A 139 9.28 9.26 1.78
CA PHE A 139 9.49 8.68 3.11
C PHE A 139 9.43 9.77 4.21
N PRO A 140 8.50 9.69 5.19
CA PRO A 140 8.35 10.69 6.25
C PRO A 140 9.56 10.70 7.19
N SER A 141 9.84 11.82 7.86
CA SER A 141 10.89 11.83 8.88
C SER A 141 10.49 11.00 10.10
N ALA A 142 11.47 10.47 10.83
CA ALA A 142 11.19 9.75 12.07
C ALA A 142 10.54 10.68 13.11
N GLU A 143 10.88 11.97 13.12
CA GLU A 143 10.27 12.99 13.97
C GLU A 143 8.79 13.19 13.63
N ALA A 144 8.42 13.20 12.34
CA ALA A 144 7.03 13.30 11.91
C ALA A 144 6.23 12.07 12.36
N LEU A 145 6.80 10.86 12.24
CA LEU A 145 6.18 9.63 12.73
C LEU A 145 6.04 9.61 14.25
N ARG A 146 7.07 10.04 14.99
CA ARG A 146 7.02 10.16 16.46
C ARG A 146 5.95 11.17 16.91
N ALA A 147 5.75 12.26 16.17
CA ALA A 147 4.74 13.28 16.48
C ALA A 147 3.30 12.77 16.37
N VAL A 148 3.08 11.69 15.61
CA VAL A 148 1.79 11.00 15.51
C VAL A 148 1.79 9.63 16.20
N THR A 149 2.76 9.37 17.06
CA THR A 149 2.81 8.16 17.87
C THR A 149 2.17 8.43 19.25
N ALA A 150 1.27 7.57 19.70
CA ALA A 150 0.56 7.80 20.96
C ALA A 150 0.17 6.50 21.68
N VAL A 151 -0.17 6.63 22.96
CA VAL A 151 -0.76 5.55 23.77
C VAL A 151 -2.29 5.61 23.64
N GLY A 152 -2.88 4.49 23.23
CA GLY A 152 -4.30 4.22 23.19
C GLY A 152 -4.85 3.69 24.52
N GLN A 153 -5.89 2.85 24.46
CA GLN A 153 -6.56 2.33 25.65
C GLN A 153 -5.70 1.33 26.43
N PRO A 154 -5.57 1.49 27.76
CA PRO A 154 -4.67 0.68 28.59
C PRO A 154 -5.29 -0.64 29.07
N ALA A 155 -6.55 -0.91 28.78
CA ALA A 155 -7.25 -2.11 29.22
C ALA A 155 -8.20 -2.66 28.16
N TYR A 156 -8.50 -3.95 28.26
CA TYR A 156 -9.31 -4.70 27.30
C TYR A 156 -10.67 -4.07 27.00
N GLY A 157 -10.94 -3.86 25.71
CA GLY A 157 -12.29 -3.68 25.18
C GLY A 157 -13.07 -2.48 25.74
N LEU A 158 -14.39 -2.62 25.78
CA LEU A 158 -15.34 -1.61 26.26
C LEU A 158 -15.20 -1.31 27.75
N ALA A 159 -14.58 -2.19 28.54
CA ALA A 159 -14.27 -1.90 29.93
C ALA A 159 -13.33 -0.69 30.06
N ALA A 160 -12.52 -0.40 29.04
CA ALA A 160 -11.68 0.79 28.95
C ALA A 160 -12.35 1.97 28.21
N VAL A 161 -13.60 1.84 27.78
CA VAL A 161 -14.35 2.90 27.09
C VAL A 161 -15.32 3.59 28.07
N GLY A 162 -15.47 4.90 27.95
CA GLY A 162 -16.44 5.68 28.73
C GLY A 162 -16.01 7.10 29.08
N GLU A 163 -16.81 7.76 29.91
CA GLU A 163 -16.54 9.11 30.39
C GLU A 163 -15.23 9.17 31.19
N GLY A 164 -14.40 10.19 30.89
CA GLY A 164 -13.10 10.38 31.55
C GLY A 164 -12.00 9.39 31.12
N LYS A 165 -12.24 8.55 30.11
CA LYS A 165 -11.27 7.55 29.62
C LYS A 165 -10.60 7.91 28.29
N SER A 166 -10.64 9.18 27.89
CA SER A 166 -9.96 9.65 26.68
C SER A 166 -8.43 9.52 26.83
N THR A 167 -7.78 8.93 25.85
CA THR A 167 -6.33 8.73 25.83
C THR A 167 -5.67 9.66 24.81
N PRO A 168 -4.34 9.87 24.86
CA PRO A 168 -3.62 10.57 23.80
C PRO A 168 -3.95 10.00 22.41
N GLY A 169 -4.01 8.67 22.27
CA GLY A 169 -4.37 7.98 21.04
C GLY A 169 -5.80 8.23 20.57
N SER A 170 -6.80 8.18 21.47
CA SER A 170 -8.19 8.44 21.08
C SER A 170 -8.40 9.90 20.64
N ARG A 171 -7.75 10.85 21.31
CA ARG A 171 -7.77 12.27 20.90
C ARG A 171 -7.03 12.50 19.58
N LEU A 172 -5.90 11.84 19.37
CA LEU A 172 -5.15 11.91 18.12
C LEU A 172 -6.00 11.40 16.95
N LEU A 173 -6.75 10.32 17.14
CA LEU A 173 -7.66 9.78 16.11
C LEU A 173 -8.74 10.80 15.73
N ILE A 174 -9.38 11.43 16.71
CA ILE A 174 -10.37 12.49 16.47
C ILE A 174 -9.72 13.63 15.67
N ALA A 175 -8.55 14.12 16.11
CA ALA A 175 -7.84 15.20 15.44
C ALA A 175 -7.45 14.85 13.98
N ALA A 176 -7.02 13.62 13.74
CA ALA A 176 -6.76 13.12 12.39
C ALA A 176 -8.05 13.11 11.55
N ALA A 177 -9.15 12.55 12.07
CA ALA A 177 -10.43 12.50 11.35
C ALA A 177 -11.02 13.89 11.03
N ASP A 178 -10.73 14.88 11.89
CA ASP A 178 -11.20 16.26 11.74
C ASP A 178 -10.42 17.10 10.72
N LYS A 179 -9.24 16.65 10.27
CA LYS A 179 -8.48 17.39 9.26
C LYS A 179 -9.38 17.72 8.06
N ALA A 180 -9.19 18.94 7.54
CA ALA A 180 -9.85 19.43 6.33
C ALA A 180 -9.23 18.77 5.08
N ASP A 181 -9.30 17.45 5.04
CA ASP A 181 -8.85 16.59 3.97
C ASP A 181 -10.06 15.77 3.48
N ALA A 182 -10.30 15.80 2.17
CA ALA A 182 -11.41 15.09 1.54
C ALA A 182 -11.15 13.58 1.47
N ARG A 183 -9.88 13.17 1.53
CA ARG A 183 -9.50 11.76 1.54
C ARG A 183 -9.94 11.15 2.87
N PRO A 184 -10.41 9.90 2.82
CA PRO A 184 -10.77 9.23 4.04
C PRO A 184 -9.56 8.83 4.88
N LEU A 185 -9.81 8.59 6.16
CA LEU A 185 -8.83 8.06 7.10
C LEU A 185 -9.02 6.55 7.24
N TRP A 186 -8.03 5.78 6.79
CA TRP A 186 -7.99 4.34 7.01
C TRP A 186 -7.47 4.03 8.40
N VAL A 187 -8.17 3.15 9.11
CA VAL A 187 -7.87 2.73 10.47
C VAL A 187 -7.66 1.20 10.48
N PRO A 188 -6.45 0.73 10.15
CA PRO A 188 -6.05 -0.64 10.44
C PRO A 188 -6.11 -0.91 11.95
N VAL A 189 -6.74 -2.01 12.33
CA VAL A 189 -6.84 -2.47 13.71
C VAL A 189 -6.19 -3.85 13.77
N TRP A 190 -4.95 -3.87 14.26
CA TRP A 190 -4.11 -5.05 14.41
C TRP A 190 -4.46 -5.78 15.71
N GLY A 191 -4.79 -5.03 16.76
CA GLY A 191 -5.28 -5.55 18.04
C GLY A 191 -6.77 -5.29 18.29
N GLY A 192 -7.08 -4.71 19.45
CA GLY A 192 -8.44 -4.29 19.82
C GLY A 192 -8.85 -2.93 19.24
N ALA A 193 -10.14 -2.75 18.96
CA ALA A 193 -10.68 -1.50 18.41
C ALA A 193 -11.05 -0.46 19.49
N ASN A 194 -10.75 -0.72 20.76
CA ASN A 194 -11.23 0.08 21.91
C ASN A 194 -10.76 1.55 21.89
N THR A 195 -9.60 1.84 21.30
CA THR A 195 -9.13 3.22 21.11
C THR A 195 -10.01 3.99 20.13
N LEU A 196 -10.43 3.35 19.02
CA LEU A 196 -11.43 3.91 18.12
C LEU A 196 -12.80 4.01 18.79
N ALA A 197 -13.18 3.00 19.57
CA ALA A 197 -14.45 3.02 20.31
C ALA A 197 -14.52 4.19 21.30
N GLN A 198 -13.44 4.49 22.03
CA GLN A 198 -13.37 5.68 22.88
C GLN A 198 -13.47 6.96 22.06
N ALA A 199 -12.74 7.08 20.95
CA ALA A 199 -12.78 8.27 20.12
C ALA A 199 -14.21 8.58 19.63
N LEU A 200 -14.94 7.56 19.17
CA LEU A 200 -16.32 7.73 18.74
C LEU A 200 -17.31 7.87 19.90
N PHE A 201 -17.03 7.30 21.08
CA PHE A 201 -17.79 7.55 22.30
C PHE A 201 -17.74 9.02 22.70
N ASP A 202 -16.54 9.62 22.72
CA ASP A 202 -16.34 11.03 23.04
C ASP A 202 -16.99 11.92 21.97
N ALA A 203 -16.74 11.65 20.68
CA ALA A 203 -17.34 12.40 19.59
C ALA A 203 -18.89 12.38 19.63
N ARG A 204 -19.51 11.26 20.01
CA ARG A 204 -20.97 11.16 20.14
C ARG A 204 -21.54 12.02 21.27
N ARG A 205 -20.77 12.27 22.32
CA ARG A 205 -21.17 13.12 23.46
C ARG A 205 -20.95 14.60 23.17
N GLU A 206 -19.87 14.91 22.47
CA GLU A 206 -19.38 16.28 22.30
C GLU A 206 -19.92 16.98 21.05
N ARG A 207 -20.41 16.21 20.06
CA ARG A 207 -20.80 16.74 18.75
C ARG A 207 -22.30 16.67 18.50
N SER A 208 -22.77 17.48 17.56
CA SER A 208 -24.11 17.30 16.99
C SER A 208 -24.20 15.97 16.21
N PRO A 209 -25.40 15.41 16.02
CA PRO A 209 -25.60 14.21 15.21
C PRO A 209 -24.99 14.30 13.80
N GLU A 210 -25.10 15.45 13.14
CA GLU A 210 -24.60 15.68 11.77
C GLU A 210 -23.07 15.73 11.74
N ALA A 211 -22.46 16.37 12.74
CA ALA A 211 -21.01 16.43 12.87
C ALA A 211 -20.41 15.04 13.19
N LEU A 212 -21.09 14.25 14.03
CA LEU A 212 -20.72 12.86 14.27
C LEU A 212 -20.84 12.01 13.00
N GLN A 213 -21.95 12.11 12.27
CA GLN A 213 -22.16 11.38 11.03
C GLN A 213 -21.10 11.72 9.98
N THR A 214 -20.73 13.01 9.89
CA THR A 214 -19.66 13.48 9.00
C THR A 214 -18.31 12.86 9.39
N LEU A 215 -17.96 12.86 10.68
CA LEU A 215 -16.73 12.23 11.17
C LEU A 215 -16.72 10.73 10.87
N VAL A 216 -17.80 10.01 11.18
CA VAL A 216 -17.93 8.56 10.95
C VAL A 216 -17.83 8.22 9.45
N GLY A 217 -18.44 9.03 8.59
CA GLY A 217 -18.41 8.86 7.13
C GLY A 217 -17.02 9.03 6.51
N LYS A 218 -16.06 9.65 7.21
CA LYS A 218 -14.66 9.78 6.78
C LYS A 218 -13.77 8.59 7.15
N LEU A 219 -14.18 7.75 8.09
CA LEU A 219 -13.38 6.62 8.55
C LEU A 219 -13.55 5.40 7.64
N ARG A 220 -12.50 4.61 7.45
CA ARG A 220 -12.56 3.24 6.92
C ARG A 220 -11.78 2.32 7.84
N VAL A 221 -12.46 1.39 8.51
CA VAL A 221 -11.80 0.45 9.43
C VAL A 221 -11.50 -0.84 8.70
N TYR A 222 -10.31 -1.39 8.92
CA TYR A 222 -9.96 -2.78 8.58
C TYR A 222 -9.44 -3.46 9.84
N ALA A 223 -10.27 -4.33 10.43
CA ALA A 223 -9.93 -5.07 11.63
C ALA A 223 -9.46 -6.49 11.32
N ILE A 224 -8.33 -6.87 11.91
CA ILE A 224 -7.76 -8.21 11.86
C ILE A 224 -8.47 -9.06 12.91
N SER A 225 -9.64 -9.56 12.51
CA SER A 225 -10.62 -10.20 13.41
C SER A 225 -11.15 -9.26 14.51
N ASP A 226 -12.09 -9.75 15.31
CA ASP A 226 -12.61 -9.00 16.46
C ASP A 226 -11.79 -9.35 17.71
N GLN A 227 -10.64 -8.70 17.94
CA GLN A 227 -9.77 -9.07 19.07
C GLN A 227 -10.15 -8.44 20.42
N ASP A 228 -11.29 -7.75 20.49
CA ASP A 228 -11.95 -7.33 21.72
C ASP A 228 -13.47 -7.20 21.52
N ASP A 229 -14.21 -6.79 22.55
CA ASP A 229 -15.67 -6.60 22.46
C ASP A 229 -16.10 -5.24 21.88
N SER A 230 -15.14 -4.39 21.48
CA SER A 230 -15.41 -3.05 20.98
C SER A 230 -15.66 -2.99 19.47
N GLY A 231 -15.10 -3.93 18.69
CA GLY A 231 -15.36 -4.09 17.26
C GLY A 231 -16.86 -4.29 16.94
N PRO A 232 -17.51 -5.31 17.54
CA PRO A 232 -18.95 -5.52 17.37
C PRO A 232 -19.79 -4.33 17.86
N TRP A 233 -19.37 -3.67 18.95
CA TRP A 233 -20.03 -2.46 19.44
C TRP A 233 -19.96 -1.31 18.44
N LEU A 234 -18.79 -1.06 17.85
CA LEU A 234 -18.61 -0.04 16.82
C LEU A 234 -19.56 -0.25 15.63
N ARG A 235 -19.64 -1.50 15.13
CA ARG A 235 -20.49 -1.83 13.98
C ARG A 235 -21.97 -1.64 14.25
N ARG A 236 -22.40 -1.94 15.49
CA ARG A 236 -23.78 -1.75 15.95
C ARG A 236 -24.14 -0.28 16.18
N GLU A 237 -23.29 0.46 16.85
CA GLU A 237 -23.59 1.83 17.33
C GLU A 237 -23.35 2.90 16.27
N PHE A 238 -22.48 2.63 15.28
CA PHE A 238 -22.15 3.56 14.19
C PHE A 238 -22.47 2.90 12.84
N PRO A 239 -23.75 2.86 12.42
CA PRO A 239 -24.16 2.16 11.22
C PRO A 239 -23.60 2.75 9.92
N GLY A 240 -23.17 4.02 9.93
CA GLY A 240 -22.49 4.66 8.80
C GLY A 240 -21.00 4.36 8.70
N LEU A 241 -20.40 3.64 9.65
CA LEU A 241 -18.97 3.34 9.66
C LEU A 241 -18.61 2.32 8.59
N PHE A 242 -17.74 2.67 7.66
CA PHE A 242 -17.14 1.69 6.76
C PHE A 242 -16.25 0.74 7.58
N TYR A 243 -16.51 -0.56 7.48
CA TYR A 243 -15.85 -1.57 8.30
C TYR A 243 -15.59 -2.84 7.50
N ILE A 244 -14.32 -3.26 7.46
CA ILE A 244 -13.83 -4.52 6.90
C ILE A 244 -13.45 -5.43 8.07
N VAL A 245 -14.05 -6.63 8.14
CA VAL A 245 -13.71 -7.65 9.14
C VAL A 245 -14.27 -9.00 8.71
N SER A 246 -13.65 -10.07 9.17
CA SER A 246 -14.27 -11.40 9.27
C SER A 246 -14.81 -11.54 10.70
N PRO A 247 -16.12 -11.33 10.96
CA PRO A 247 -16.65 -11.33 12.31
C PRO A 247 -16.30 -12.62 13.05
N SER A 248 -15.87 -12.49 14.29
CA SER A 248 -15.40 -13.60 15.11
C SER A 248 -15.66 -13.32 16.58
N GLY A 249 -15.60 -14.37 17.41
CA GLY A 249 -15.39 -14.20 18.85
C GLY A 249 -14.06 -13.49 19.14
N SER A 250 -13.92 -12.98 20.36
CA SER A 250 -12.69 -12.32 20.84
C SER A 250 -11.55 -13.25 21.17
N ASP A 251 -11.55 -14.46 20.61
CA ASP A 251 -10.48 -15.42 20.72
C ASP A 251 -10.12 -16.01 19.35
N TRP A 252 -9.05 -16.79 19.32
CA TRP A 252 -8.49 -17.35 18.10
C TRP A 252 -9.36 -18.39 17.37
N LYS A 253 -10.46 -18.90 17.97
CA LYS A 253 -11.15 -20.11 17.49
C LYS A 253 -11.74 -19.96 16.09
N GLU A 254 -11.97 -18.74 15.64
CA GLU A 254 -12.55 -18.43 14.33
C GLU A 254 -11.57 -17.79 13.34
N TYR A 255 -10.32 -17.52 13.76
CA TYR A 255 -9.33 -16.86 12.90
C TYR A 255 -9.05 -17.64 11.62
N TRP A 256 -9.10 -18.97 11.65
CA TRP A 256 -8.87 -19.83 10.48
C TRP A 256 -9.84 -19.55 9.30
N ARG A 257 -10.97 -18.89 9.55
CA ARG A 257 -11.96 -18.49 8.52
C ARG A 257 -11.66 -17.14 7.88
N ALA A 258 -10.78 -16.36 8.49
CA ALA A 258 -10.58 -14.97 8.13
C ALA A 258 -9.67 -14.82 6.91
N THR A 259 -10.01 -13.88 6.04
CA THR A 259 -9.28 -13.60 4.80
C THR A 259 -7.79 -13.33 5.05
N TRP A 260 -7.47 -12.53 6.09
CA TRP A 260 -6.12 -12.07 6.40
C TRP A 260 -5.13 -13.23 6.63
N THR A 261 -5.61 -14.38 7.11
CA THR A 261 -4.77 -15.59 7.28
C THR A 261 -4.16 -16.09 5.97
N GLY A 262 -4.63 -15.63 4.80
CA GLY A 262 -3.98 -15.91 3.53
C GLY A 262 -2.57 -15.36 3.40
N ILE A 263 -2.11 -14.45 4.28
CA ILE A 263 -0.72 -13.98 4.27
C ILE A 263 0.26 -15.16 4.45
N SER A 264 0.05 -16.00 5.46
CA SER A 264 0.97 -17.10 5.83
C SER A 264 0.34 -18.22 6.70
N GLY A 265 -0.99 -18.26 6.81
CA GLY A 265 -1.73 -19.15 7.71
C GLY A 265 -1.83 -20.62 7.27
N ASP A 266 -1.34 -20.98 6.07
CA ASP A 266 -1.56 -22.29 5.45
C ASP A 266 -1.23 -23.47 6.39
N ARG A 267 -0.08 -23.41 7.08
CA ARG A 267 0.36 -24.48 7.99
C ARG A 267 -0.33 -24.42 9.35
N HIS A 268 -0.42 -23.23 9.94
CA HIS A 268 -0.93 -23.03 11.29
C HIS A 268 -2.44 -23.29 11.36
N TYR A 269 -3.22 -22.69 10.46
CA TYR A 269 -4.68 -22.83 10.40
C TYR A 269 -5.17 -23.95 9.48
N LYS A 270 -4.26 -24.59 8.71
CA LYS A 270 -4.59 -25.67 7.75
C LYS A 270 -5.61 -25.23 6.70
N ASN A 271 -5.48 -24.00 6.23
CA ASN A 271 -6.51 -23.32 5.45
C ASN A 271 -6.01 -22.80 4.08
N GLY A 272 -4.82 -23.24 3.65
CA GLY A 272 -4.23 -22.89 2.37
C GLY A 272 -3.41 -24.04 1.75
N PRO A 273 -3.10 -23.96 0.44
CA PRO A 273 -2.41 -25.03 -0.29
C PRO A 273 -0.88 -25.03 -0.12
N GLY A 274 -0.31 -24.04 0.56
CA GLY A 274 1.14 -23.86 0.63
C GLY A 274 1.76 -23.24 -0.64
N HIS A 275 0.98 -22.54 -1.47
CA HIS A 275 1.46 -21.86 -2.68
C HIS A 275 2.58 -20.89 -2.34
N LYS A 276 3.78 -21.03 -2.93
CA LYS A 276 4.94 -20.17 -2.62
C LYS A 276 5.23 -20.00 -1.11
N PHE A 277 4.89 -20.99 -0.28
CA PHE A 277 4.95 -20.86 1.19
C PHE A 277 6.39 -20.64 1.71
N HIS A 278 7.41 -21.11 0.98
CA HIS A 278 8.81 -20.90 1.38
C HIS A 278 9.18 -19.41 1.52
N LEU A 279 8.49 -18.50 0.82
CA LEU A 279 8.70 -17.05 0.88
C LEU A 279 8.22 -16.40 2.19
N VAL A 280 7.45 -17.15 2.99
CA VAL A 280 6.89 -16.67 4.28
C VAL A 280 7.38 -17.54 5.43
N ASP A 281 8.47 -18.30 5.21
CA ASP A 281 9.11 -19.15 6.20
C ASP A 281 10.46 -18.55 6.64
N ASN A 282 10.88 -18.86 7.85
CA ASN A 282 12.07 -18.27 8.48
C ASN A 282 13.35 -18.33 7.62
N PRO A 283 13.69 -19.40 6.88
CA PRO A 283 14.90 -19.40 6.05
C PRO A 283 14.92 -18.30 4.98
N TRP A 284 13.77 -18.02 4.36
CA TRP A 284 13.67 -16.95 3.37
C TRP A 284 13.65 -15.58 4.05
N LEU A 285 12.88 -15.42 5.14
CA LEU A 285 12.85 -14.17 5.91
C LEU A 285 14.23 -13.82 6.48
N GLU A 286 14.95 -14.80 7.00
CA GLU A 286 16.32 -14.62 7.51
C GLU A 286 17.26 -14.08 6.43
N THR A 287 17.10 -14.58 5.20
CA THR A 287 17.98 -14.23 4.08
C THR A 287 17.64 -12.88 3.47
N ASN A 288 16.36 -12.57 3.31
CA ASN A 288 15.91 -11.42 2.50
C ASN A 288 15.36 -10.25 3.32
N ILE A 289 15.06 -10.46 4.60
CA ILE A 289 14.44 -9.44 5.47
C ILE A 289 15.31 -9.17 6.70
N ILE A 290 15.78 -10.22 7.38
CA ILE A 290 16.36 -10.07 8.73
C ILE A 290 17.87 -9.78 8.67
N LYS A 291 18.65 -10.68 8.06
CA LYS A 291 20.12 -10.61 8.14
C LYS A 291 20.66 -9.69 7.06
N ASN A 292 21.52 -8.76 7.44
CA ASN A 292 22.22 -7.83 6.53
C ASN A 292 21.34 -6.78 5.82
N HIS A 293 20.10 -6.54 6.29
CA HIS A 293 19.19 -5.52 5.74
C HIS A 293 19.01 -4.32 6.70
N GLY A 294 20.07 -4.00 7.44
CA GLY A 294 20.13 -2.82 8.31
C GLY A 294 19.35 -2.93 9.62
N PRO A 295 19.20 -1.81 10.34
CA PRO A 295 18.59 -1.80 11.69
C PRO A 295 17.13 -2.27 11.72
N LEU A 296 16.35 -2.00 10.68
CA LEU A 296 14.97 -2.49 10.57
C LEU A 296 14.92 -4.01 10.42
N GLY A 297 15.77 -4.59 9.57
CA GLY A 297 15.86 -6.05 9.43
C GLY A 297 16.26 -6.73 10.75
N ALA A 298 17.18 -6.12 11.51
CA ALA A 298 17.57 -6.64 12.83
C ALA A 298 16.45 -6.63 13.88
N LEU A 299 15.42 -5.81 13.70
CA LEU A 299 14.23 -5.77 14.56
C LEU A 299 13.07 -6.62 14.03
N TYR A 300 13.17 -7.18 12.83
CA TYR A 300 12.18 -8.14 12.33
C TYR A 300 12.38 -9.49 13.04
N PRO A 301 11.46 -9.91 13.93
CA PRO A 301 11.63 -11.16 14.67
C PRO A 301 11.45 -12.37 13.74
N ARG A 302 11.82 -13.55 14.24
CA ARG A 302 11.48 -14.80 13.57
C ARG A 302 10.01 -15.11 13.82
N LEU A 303 9.31 -15.57 12.80
CA LEU A 303 7.91 -15.96 12.93
C LEU A 303 7.76 -17.09 13.96
N GLU A 304 6.71 -17.01 14.78
CA GLU A 304 6.36 -18.02 15.80
C GLU A 304 5.11 -18.83 15.42
N TYR A 305 4.02 -18.16 15.04
CA TYR A 305 2.76 -18.81 14.66
C TYR A 305 2.50 -18.70 13.16
N ILE A 306 2.36 -17.46 12.69
CA ILE A 306 2.29 -17.07 11.29
C ILE A 306 3.13 -15.80 11.11
N MET A 307 3.49 -15.48 9.87
CA MET A 307 4.17 -14.22 9.51
C MET A 307 3.15 -13.13 9.22
N GLU A 308 3.29 -11.99 9.90
CA GLU A 308 2.58 -10.72 9.66
C GLU A 308 1.06 -10.85 9.46
N GLY A 309 0.35 -11.35 10.48
CA GLY A 309 -1.11 -11.49 10.44
C GLY A 309 -1.83 -10.18 10.13
N ASP A 310 -1.24 -9.05 10.53
CA ASP A 310 -1.85 -7.74 10.42
C ASP A 310 -1.60 -7.00 9.11
N THR A 311 -0.51 -7.32 8.43
CA THR A 311 -0.06 -6.68 7.20
C THR A 311 -1.15 -6.56 6.11
N PRO A 312 -2.05 -7.56 5.88
CA PRO A 312 -3.16 -7.42 4.94
C PRO A 312 -4.02 -6.17 5.11
N SER A 313 -4.11 -5.62 6.33
CA SER A 313 -4.92 -4.43 6.63
C SER A 313 -4.45 -3.16 5.94
N PHE A 314 -3.18 -3.10 5.51
CA PHE A 314 -2.61 -1.96 4.78
C PHE A 314 -2.04 -2.32 3.40
N LEU A 315 -1.77 -3.60 3.09
CA LEU A 315 -1.23 -3.97 1.77
C LEU A 315 -2.14 -3.56 0.60
N GLY A 316 -3.46 -3.63 0.78
CA GLY A 316 -4.42 -3.19 -0.24
C GLY A 316 -4.38 -1.67 -0.50
N LEU A 317 -3.79 -0.90 0.40
CA LEU A 317 -3.66 0.55 0.26
C LEU A 317 -2.39 0.96 -0.48
N ILE A 318 -1.41 0.06 -0.61
CA ILE A 318 -0.22 0.31 -1.44
C ILE A 318 -0.68 0.53 -2.88
N ASN A 319 -0.29 1.67 -3.45
CA ASN A 319 -0.66 1.98 -4.82
C ASN A 319 0.23 1.20 -5.80
N ASN A 320 -0.16 -0.03 -6.13
CA ASN A 320 0.48 -0.87 -7.13
C ASN A 320 -0.32 -0.93 -8.46
N GLY A 321 -1.42 -0.18 -8.56
CA GLY A 321 -2.29 -0.10 -9.73
C GLY A 321 -3.44 -1.13 -9.79
N LEU A 322 -3.60 -1.95 -8.74
CA LEU A 322 -4.79 -2.81 -8.58
C LEU A 322 -6.03 -2.06 -8.11
N GLY A 323 -5.89 -0.85 -7.56
CA GLY A 323 -7.02 0.02 -7.20
C GLY A 323 -7.86 -0.46 -6.00
N TRP A 324 -7.30 -1.29 -5.13
CA TRP A 324 -8.05 -1.87 -4.00
C TRP A 324 -8.62 -0.82 -3.04
N HIS A 325 -7.93 0.31 -2.84
CA HIS A 325 -8.39 1.43 -2.03
C HIS A 325 -9.74 2.05 -2.49
N LEU A 326 -10.13 1.84 -3.75
CA LEU A 326 -11.42 2.30 -4.27
C LEU A 326 -12.58 1.42 -3.79
N SER A 327 -12.34 0.11 -3.66
CA SER A 327 -13.35 -0.86 -3.23
C SER A 327 -12.70 -2.18 -2.80
N PRO A 328 -12.99 -2.70 -1.60
CA PRO A 328 -12.51 -4.02 -1.19
C PRO A 328 -12.98 -5.18 -2.09
N ALA A 329 -14.05 -4.98 -2.87
CA ALA A 329 -14.51 -5.97 -3.86
C ALA A 329 -13.56 -6.13 -5.04
N TYR A 330 -12.64 -5.18 -5.23
CA TYR A 330 -11.72 -5.19 -6.36
C TYR A 330 -10.66 -6.29 -6.22
N GLY A 331 -10.33 -6.74 -5.02
CA GLY A 331 -9.29 -7.73 -4.78
C GLY A 331 -7.89 -7.17 -5.05
N GLY A 332 -6.90 -7.74 -4.35
CA GLY A 332 -5.51 -7.32 -4.40
C GLY A 332 -4.76 -7.79 -3.16
N TRP A 333 -3.64 -7.16 -2.83
CA TRP A 333 -2.75 -7.63 -1.76
C TRP A 333 -3.39 -7.59 -0.36
N GLY A 334 -4.42 -6.77 -0.14
CA GLY A 334 -5.21 -6.74 1.10
C GLY A 334 -6.38 -7.74 1.15
N GLY A 335 -6.50 -8.63 0.16
CA GLY A 335 -7.60 -9.59 0.01
C GLY A 335 -8.77 -9.04 -0.78
N ARG A 336 -9.88 -9.79 -0.84
CA ARG A 336 -11.13 -9.37 -1.49
C ARG A 336 -12.30 -9.58 -0.54
N TYR A 337 -13.25 -8.64 -0.55
CA TYR A 337 -14.38 -8.64 0.38
C TYR A 337 -15.68 -8.31 -0.36
N ALA A 338 -16.79 -8.82 0.18
CA ALA A 338 -18.13 -8.49 -0.30
C ALA A 338 -18.84 -7.62 0.74
N LEU A 339 -19.63 -6.66 0.26
CA LEU A 339 -20.54 -5.92 1.12
C LEU A 339 -21.81 -6.75 1.32
N TYR A 340 -21.96 -7.36 2.48
CA TYR A 340 -23.14 -8.15 2.84
C TYR A 340 -23.39 -8.05 4.35
N GLN A 341 -24.53 -8.55 4.83
CA GLN A 341 -24.86 -8.60 6.25
C GLN A 341 -24.59 -10.01 6.80
N PRO A 342 -23.47 -10.24 7.52
CA PRO A 342 -23.24 -11.48 8.25
C PRO A 342 -24.35 -11.75 9.28
N TYR A 343 -24.53 -13.03 9.61
CA TYR A 343 -25.44 -13.40 10.70
C TYR A 343 -24.98 -12.75 12.01
N GLY A 344 -25.91 -12.12 12.73
CA GLY A 344 -25.63 -11.40 13.98
C GLY A 344 -25.25 -9.93 13.82
N GLU A 345 -24.88 -9.48 12.61
CA GLU A 345 -24.63 -8.07 12.33
C GLU A 345 -25.94 -7.31 12.06
N THR A 346 -25.99 -6.02 12.43
CA THR A 346 -27.22 -5.20 12.29
C THR A 346 -27.39 -4.58 10.90
N ARG A 347 -26.37 -4.69 10.04
CA ARG A 347 -26.31 -4.10 8.70
C ARG A 347 -25.25 -4.78 7.85
N SER A 348 -25.19 -4.41 6.57
CA SER A 348 -24.07 -4.81 5.73
C SER A 348 -22.75 -4.18 6.15
N ILE A 349 -21.70 -4.98 6.09
CA ILE A 349 -20.28 -4.63 6.29
C ILE A 349 -19.45 -5.33 5.21
N TRP A 350 -18.19 -4.92 5.06
CA TRP A 350 -17.27 -5.62 4.18
C TRP A 350 -16.73 -6.83 4.92
N SER A 351 -17.09 -8.02 4.45
CA SER A 351 -16.72 -9.27 5.09
C SER A 351 -16.49 -10.36 4.05
N ASN A 352 -16.05 -11.52 4.50
CA ASN A 352 -15.80 -12.67 3.66
C ASN A 352 -17.01 -13.61 3.60
N ASN A 353 -17.42 -13.98 2.40
CA ASN A 353 -18.52 -14.88 2.10
C ASN A 353 -18.30 -15.62 0.76
N GLN A 354 -19.34 -16.24 0.21
CA GLN A 354 -19.23 -16.91 -1.09
C GLN A 354 -18.80 -15.98 -2.23
N ASP A 355 -19.20 -14.70 -2.21
CA ASP A 355 -18.95 -13.74 -3.27
C ASP A 355 -17.59 -13.05 -3.17
N SER A 356 -16.85 -13.21 -2.05
CA SER A 356 -15.51 -12.62 -1.85
C SER A 356 -14.34 -13.55 -2.19
N ARG A 357 -14.59 -14.83 -2.44
CA ARG A 357 -13.54 -15.85 -2.68
C ARG A 357 -12.95 -15.78 -4.08
N ASP A 358 -11.65 -16.07 -4.19
CA ASP A 358 -10.97 -16.20 -5.48
C ASP A 358 -10.69 -17.67 -5.80
N ALA A 359 -10.84 -18.07 -7.05
CA ALA A 359 -10.41 -19.35 -7.57
C ALA A 359 -9.01 -19.23 -8.18
N PHE A 360 -8.04 -19.95 -7.61
CA PHE A 360 -6.65 -19.92 -8.07
C PHE A 360 -6.03 -21.32 -8.03
N THR A 361 -5.24 -21.65 -9.06
CA THR A 361 -4.50 -22.91 -9.15
C THR A 361 -3.11 -22.75 -8.54
N ALA A 362 -2.89 -23.36 -7.37
CA ALA A 362 -1.62 -23.32 -6.66
C ALA A 362 -0.52 -24.15 -7.35
N ASP A 363 0.72 -24.02 -6.87
CA ASP A 363 1.90 -24.71 -7.45
C ASP A 363 1.79 -26.25 -7.43
N ASN A 364 0.94 -26.79 -6.56
CA ASN A 364 0.65 -28.22 -6.48
C ASN A 364 -0.37 -28.70 -7.55
N GLY A 365 -0.80 -27.81 -8.45
CA GLY A 365 -1.77 -28.08 -9.52
C GLY A 365 -3.23 -28.08 -9.06
N GLN A 366 -3.53 -27.84 -7.79
CA GLN A 366 -4.90 -27.82 -7.28
C GLN A 366 -5.50 -26.42 -7.35
N THR A 367 -6.69 -26.33 -7.96
CA THR A 367 -7.51 -25.11 -7.87
C THR A 367 -8.21 -25.06 -6.52
N GLN A 368 -7.95 -24.00 -5.76
CA GLN A 368 -8.70 -23.68 -4.56
C GLN A 368 -9.50 -22.41 -4.79
N CYS A 369 -10.77 -22.44 -4.38
CA CYS A 369 -11.60 -21.25 -4.29
C CYS A 369 -11.75 -20.92 -2.81
N THR A 370 -11.09 -19.92 -2.25
CA THR A 370 -11.18 -19.57 -0.82
C THR A 370 -11.03 -18.06 -0.61
N ASP A 371 -11.38 -17.58 0.59
CA ASP A 371 -11.14 -16.18 0.95
C ASP A 371 -9.64 -15.92 1.07
N MET A 372 -8.88 -16.86 1.64
CA MET A 372 -7.43 -16.79 1.77
C MET A 372 -6.74 -16.74 0.40
N ALA A 373 -7.32 -17.37 -0.63
CA ALA A 373 -6.82 -17.31 -2.00
C ALA A 373 -6.77 -15.90 -2.58
N THR A 374 -7.58 -15.00 -2.04
CA THR A 374 -7.56 -13.59 -2.42
C THR A 374 -6.27 -12.88 -1.98
N ILE A 375 -5.51 -13.47 -1.03
CA ILE A 375 -4.20 -12.97 -0.57
C ILE A 375 -3.07 -13.87 -1.04
N TRP A 376 -3.08 -15.17 -0.73
CA TRP A 376 -1.90 -16.01 -0.98
C TRP A 376 -1.52 -16.13 -2.46
N ARG A 377 -2.46 -15.88 -3.39
CA ARG A 377 -2.18 -15.79 -4.83
C ARG A 377 -1.17 -14.68 -5.19
N TRP A 378 -1.02 -13.68 -4.32
CA TRP A 378 -0.12 -12.54 -4.49
C TRP A 378 1.19 -12.68 -3.73
N ARG A 379 1.41 -13.81 -3.05
CA ARG A 379 2.51 -14.00 -2.09
C ARG A 379 3.88 -13.72 -2.65
N GLU A 380 4.15 -14.21 -3.85
CA GLU A 380 5.41 -13.93 -4.52
C GLU A 380 5.62 -12.44 -4.78
N HIS A 381 4.57 -11.73 -5.19
CA HIS A 381 4.62 -10.33 -5.55
C HIS A 381 4.92 -9.44 -4.35
N PHE A 382 4.13 -9.58 -3.27
CA PHE A 382 4.34 -8.73 -2.08
C PHE A 382 5.57 -9.15 -1.24
N GLN A 383 6.05 -10.39 -1.34
CA GLN A 383 7.29 -10.79 -0.66
C GLN A 383 8.52 -10.27 -1.40
N HIS A 384 8.56 -10.33 -2.73
CA HIS A 384 9.65 -9.75 -3.50
C HIS A 384 9.71 -8.22 -3.35
N ASP A 385 8.55 -7.55 -3.37
CA ASP A 385 8.48 -6.12 -3.13
C ASP A 385 9.02 -5.74 -1.75
N PHE A 386 8.70 -6.55 -0.72
CA PHE A 386 9.25 -6.35 0.61
C PHE A 386 10.77 -6.58 0.66
N ALA A 387 11.27 -7.65 0.03
CA ALA A 387 12.71 -7.92 -0.05
C ALA A 387 13.47 -6.77 -0.74
N ALA A 388 12.99 -6.28 -1.89
CA ALA A 388 13.61 -5.14 -2.56
C ALA A 388 13.63 -3.88 -1.67
N ARG A 389 12.55 -3.61 -0.93
CA ARG A 389 12.51 -2.48 0.03
C ARG A 389 13.40 -2.69 1.25
N MET A 390 13.66 -3.93 1.64
CA MET A 390 14.68 -4.24 2.65
C MET A 390 16.09 -4.02 2.09
N ASP A 391 16.34 -4.31 0.81
CA ASP A 391 17.61 -3.96 0.14
C ASP A 391 17.81 -2.44 0.12
N TRP A 392 16.76 -1.66 -0.11
CA TRP A 392 16.80 -0.19 -0.06
C TRP A 392 17.23 0.36 1.30
N CYS A 393 17.12 -0.41 2.39
CA CYS A 393 17.57 0.02 3.71
C CYS A 393 19.11 0.08 3.80
N VAL A 394 19.83 -0.69 2.98
CA VAL A 394 21.30 -0.81 3.02
C VAL A 394 21.98 -0.37 1.71
N ALA A 395 21.25 -0.33 0.60
CA ALA A 395 21.74 0.19 -0.67
C ALA A 395 21.95 1.70 -0.58
N ASP A 396 23.18 2.14 -0.80
CA ASP A 396 23.58 3.55 -0.72
C ASP A 396 23.55 4.28 -2.07
N ASP A 397 23.08 3.61 -3.13
CA ASP A 397 22.93 4.10 -4.50
C ASP A 397 21.71 3.43 -5.14
N TYR A 398 20.95 4.18 -5.95
CA TYR A 398 19.74 3.70 -6.64
C TYR A 398 20.00 2.38 -7.36
N ARG A 399 21.10 2.27 -8.13
CA ARG A 399 21.42 1.12 -9.00
C ARG A 399 21.78 -0.16 -8.24
N LYS A 400 21.87 -0.13 -6.91
CA LYS A 400 22.24 -1.29 -6.08
C LYS A 400 21.04 -2.10 -5.58
N ALA A 401 19.83 -1.71 -5.94
CA ALA A 401 18.61 -2.46 -5.64
C ALA A 401 17.59 -2.30 -6.78
N ASN A 402 16.67 -3.25 -6.88
CA ASN A 402 15.62 -3.24 -7.90
C ASN A 402 14.44 -2.33 -7.51
N HIS A 403 13.69 -1.83 -8.51
CA HIS A 403 12.48 -1.02 -8.35
C HIS A 403 11.37 -1.50 -9.30
N ASN A 404 10.11 -1.32 -8.90
CA ASN A 404 8.99 -1.82 -9.69
C ASN A 404 8.94 -1.19 -11.09
N PRO A 405 8.52 -1.95 -12.11
CA PRO A 405 8.28 -1.41 -13.44
C PRO A 405 7.15 -0.36 -13.43
N VAL A 406 7.10 0.47 -14.47
CA VAL A 406 6.09 1.51 -14.66
C VAL A 406 5.07 1.07 -15.71
N ALA A 407 4.00 0.42 -15.27
CA ALA A 407 2.94 -0.09 -16.15
C ALA A 407 2.05 1.02 -16.75
N VAL A 408 2.06 1.17 -18.07
CA VAL A 408 1.23 2.12 -18.81
C VAL A 408 -0.01 1.41 -19.36
N LEU A 409 -1.16 2.08 -19.32
CA LEU A 409 -2.40 1.54 -19.88
C LEU A 409 -3.05 2.58 -20.78
N ASN A 410 -3.13 2.29 -22.08
CA ASN A 410 -3.67 3.19 -23.11
C ASN A 410 -3.03 4.60 -23.10
N GLY A 411 -1.72 4.66 -22.86
CA GLY A 411 -0.97 5.93 -22.77
C GLY A 411 -1.12 6.68 -21.44
N ASP A 412 -1.97 6.22 -20.52
CA ASP A 412 -2.05 6.78 -19.17
C ASP A 412 -0.90 6.22 -18.33
N THR A 413 -0.09 7.09 -17.72
CA THR A 413 1.08 6.76 -16.89
C THR A 413 0.82 6.91 -15.40
N THR A 414 -0.46 6.93 -14.97
CA THR A 414 -0.88 7.01 -13.56
C THR A 414 -1.21 5.63 -13.03
N LYS A 415 -1.29 5.42 -11.71
CA LYS A 415 -1.69 4.10 -11.16
C LYS A 415 -3.21 3.95 -11.02
N ARG A 416 -4.00 4.90 -11.55
CA ARG A 416 -5.45 4.87 -11.45
C ARG A 416 -6.06 3.73 -12.25
N VAL A 417 -7.20 3.25 -11.74
CA VAL A 417 -8.11 2.39 -12.46
C VAL A 417 -8.69 3.17 -13.64
N ILE A 418 -8.62 2.59 -14.84
CA ILE A 418 -9.22 3.18 -16.04
C ILE A 418 -10.62 2.62 -16.21
N GLU A 419 -11.61 3.52 -16.25
CA GLU A 419 -12.99 3.16 -16.57
C GLU A 419 -13.28 3.41 -18.06
N LEU A 420 -13.80 2.39 -18.73
CA LEU A 420 -14.20 2.42 -20.13
C LEU A 420 -15.69 2.08 -20.22
N THR A 421 -16.40 2.63 -21.19
CA THR A 421 -17.77 2.23 -21.50
C THR A 421 -17.81 1.66 -22.90
N ALA A 422 -18.50 0.53 -23.08
CA ALA A 422 -18.63 -0.11 -24.39
C ALA A 422 -19.97 -0.84 -24.52
N LYS A 423 -20.45 -0.98 -25.76
CA LYS A 423 -21.71 -1.65 -26.12
C LYS A 423 -21.46 -3.10 -26.55
N PRO A 424 -22.47 -3.99 -26.42
CA PRO A 424 -22.43 -5.33 -26.97
C PRO A 424 -21.94 -5.37 -28.42
N GLY A 425 -20.97 -6.24 -28.69
CA GLY A 425 -20.36 -6.43 -30.01
C GLY A 425 -19.20 -5.47 -30.33
N GLU A 426 -19.03 -4.37 -29.58
CA GLU A 426 -17.85 -3.52 -29.73
C GLU A 426 -16.58 -4.27 -29.29
N THR A 427 -15.45 -3.92 -29.89
CA THR A 427 -14.14 -4.45 -29.50
C THR A 427 -13.34 -3.37 -28.80
N VAL A 428 -13.08 -3.57 -27.51
CA VAL A 428 -12.20 -2.70 -26.72
C VAL A 428 -10.76 -3.18 -26.92
N THR A 429 -9.87 -2.29 -27.34
CA THR A 429 -8.43 -2.54 -27.43
C THR A 429 -7.75 -1.93 -26.21
N LEU A 430 -6.91 -2.70 -25.53
CA LEU A 430 -6.08 -2.27 -24.41
C LEU A 430 -4.61 -2.42 -24.80
N SER A 431 -3.81 -1.40 -24.48
CA SER A 431 -2.40 -1.32 -24.83
C SER A 431 -1.55 -1.03 -23.60
N ALA A 432 -0.42 -1.72 -23.50
CA ALA A 432 0.65 -1.51 -22.52
C ALA A 432 1.85 -0.75 -23.12
N GLU A 433 1.72 -0.23 -24.35
CA GLU A 433 2.74 0.59 -24.99
C GLU A 433 3.16 1.76 -24.08
N GLY A 434 4.47 1.96 -23.95
CA GLY A 434 5.06 2.91 -23.01
C GLY A 434 5.35 2.37 -21.60
N THR A 435 4.99 1.12 -21.31
CA THR A 435 5.48 0.43 -20.11
C THR A 435 6.99 0.31 -20.18
N ASP A 436 7.66 0.59 -19.06
CA ASP A 436 9.12 0.60 -18.97
C ASP A 436 9.57 0.17 -17.57
N ASP A 437 10.86 -0.11 -17.43
CA ASP A 437 11.49 -0.47 -16.18
C ASP A 437 12.53 0.60 -15.79
N PRO A 438 12.45 1.19 -14.58
CA PRO A 438 13.33 2.30 -14.21
C PRO A 438 14.80 1.88 -13.99
N ASP A 439 15.06 0.59 -13.81
CA ASP A 439 16.40 0.02 -13.69
C ASP A 439 16.96 -0.44 -15.05
N GLY A 440 16.14 -0.37 -16.10
CA GLY A 440 16.48 -0.79 -17.46
C GLY A 440 16.36 -2.29 -17.67
N ASP A 441 15.69 -3.01 -16.77
CA ASP A 441 15.46 -4.44 -16.90
C ASP A 441 14.43 -4.74 -18.00
N ALA A 442 14.56 -5.92 -18.61
CA ALA A 442 13.51 -6.41 -19.49
C ALA A 442 12.24 -6.71 -18.68
N PHE A 443 11.06 -6.58 -19.28
CA PHE A 443 9.79 -6.93 -18.62
C PHE A 443 8.90 -7.84 -19.47
N GLU A 444 7.96 -8.51 -18.81
CA GLU A 444 6.87 -9.26 -19.42
C GLU A 444 5.53 -8.61 -19.10
N ALA A 445 4.71 -8.38 -20.13
CA ALA A 445 3.35 -7.87 -19.98
C ALA A 445 2.34 -9.01 -20.13
N ARG A 446 1.52 -9.22 -19.11
CA ARG A 446 0.46 -10.23 -19.04
C ARG A 446 -0.90 -9.58 -18.83
N TRP A 447 -1.90 -10.04 -19.57
CA TRP A 447 -3.28 -9.60 -19.50
C TRP A 447 -4.18 -10.73 -19.05
N TRP A 448 -5.05 -10.44 -18.10
CA TRP A 448 -6.06 -11.40 -17.65
C TRP A 448 -7.32 -10.70 -17.19
N ILE A 449 -8.46 -11.34 -17.41
CA ILE A 449 -9.74 -10.91 -16.83
C ILE A 449 -9.70 -11.34 -15.37
N TYR A 450 -10.17 -10.49 -14.45
CA TYR A 450 -10.39 -10.85 -13.05
C TYR A 450 -11.87 -11.17 -12.84
N PRO A 451 -12.29 -12.45 -12.99
CA PRO A 451 -13.70 -12.79 -13.08
C PRO A 451 -14.46 -12.54 -11.79
N GLU A 452 -13.81 -12.75 -10.64
CA GLU A 452 -14.42 -12.64 -9.32
C GLU A 452 -14.64 -11.18 -8.89
N ALA A 453 -13.81 -10.25 -9.37
CA ALA A 453 -14.03 -8.80 -9.21
C ALA A 453 -15.03 -8.23 -10.22
N SER A 454 -15.31 -8.94 -11.32
CA SER A 454 -16.26 -8.52 -12.34
C SER A 454 -17.71 -8.73 -11.87
N THR A 455 -18.66 -7.94 -12.38
CA THR A 455 -20.11 -8.13 -12.12
C THR A 455 -20.83 -8.85 -13.25
N LEU A 456 -20.16 -9.06 -14.39
CA LEU A 456 -20.68 -9.89 -15.47
C LEU A 456 -20.90 -11.34 -14.99
N ARG A 457 -22.07 -11.89 -15.31
CA ARG A 457 -22.44 -13.28 -15.01
C ARG A 457 -22.99 -13.97 -16.26
N ASP A 458 -22.87 -15.29 -16.29
CA ASP A 458 -23.43 -16.17 -17.30
C ASP A 458 -24.96 -16.16 -17.28
N THR A 459 -25.58 -16.89 -18.21
CA THR A 459 -27.05 -16.92 -18.34
C THR A 459 -27.76 -17.49 -17.13
N ARG A 460 -27.04 -18.24 -16.27
CA ARG A 460 -27.54 -18.77 -15.00
C ARG A 460 -27.33 -17.80 -13.83
N GLY A 461 -26.54 -16.75 -14.02
CA GLY A 461 -26.27 -15.73 -13.02
C GLY A 461 -25.24 -16.15 -11.96
N HIS A 462 -24.48 -17.23 -12.18
CA HIS A 462 -23.66 -17.86 -11.14
C HIS A 462 -22.16 -17.74 -11.37
N SER A 463 -21.72 -17.68 -12.63
CA SER A 463 -20.30 -17.74 -12.97
C SER A 463 -19.96 -16.71 -14.02
N PHE A 464 -18.68 -16.40 -14.19
CA PHE A 464 -18.25 -15.57 -15.30
C PHE A 464 -18.44 -16.34 -16.63
N PRO A 465 -18.93 -15.71 -17.71
CA PRO A 465 -19.18 -16.41 -18.96
C PRO A 465 -17.89 -16.98 -19.58
N PRO A 466 -17.80 -18.29 -19.87
CA PRO A 466 -16.57 -18.92 -20.35
C PRO A 466 -16.16 -18.51 -21.77
N ASN A 467 -17.09 -17.94 -22.54
CA ASN A 467 -16.86 -17.46 -23.90
C ASN A 467 -16.31 -16.02 -23.95
N VAL A 468 -16.21 -15.33 -22.81
CA VAL A 468 -15.67 -13.98 -22.72
C VAL A 468 -14.18 -14.09 -22.43
N ALA A 469 -13.37 -13.81 -23.45
CA ALA A 469 -11.94 -14.01 -23.43
C ALA A 469 -11.20 -12.85 -24.09
N LEU A 470 -9.95 -12.66 -23.66
CA LEU A 470 -9.02 -11.72 -24.28
C LEU A 470 -8.40 -12.34 -25.54
N SER A 471 -8.12 -11.51 -26.55
CA SER A 471 -7.49 -11.99 -27.79
C SER A 471 -6.08 -12.51 -27.57
N ASN A 472 -5.34 -11.91 -26.63
CA ASN A 472 -4.01 -12.32 -26.22
C ASN A 472 -3.87 -12.19 -24.69
N ALA A 473 -3.21 -13.15 -24.06
CA ALA A 473 -2.86 -13.08 -22.64
C ALA A 473 -1.47 -12.46 -22.40
N ASN A 474 -0.62 -12.37 -23.44
CA ASN A 474 0.75 -11.87 -23.33
C ASN A 474 1.03 -10.82 -24.40
N GLY A 475 1.97 -9.92 -24.12
CA GLY A 475 2.44 -8.87 -25.02
C GLY A 475 1.78 -7.52 -24.79
N LEU A 476 2.14 -6.52 -25.60
CA LEU A 476 1.78 -5.13 -25.37
C LEU A 476 0.34 -4.76 -25.73
N THR A 477 -0.42 -5.65 -26.37
CA THR A 477 -1.80 -5.33 -26.79
C THR A 477 -2.71 -6.53 -26.65
N THR A 478 -3.90 -6.28 -26.10
CA THR A 478 -4.99 -7.25 -26.05
C THR A 478 -6.32 -6.61 -26.47
N ARG A 479 -7.29 -7.44 -26.83
CA ARG A 479 -8.63 -7.01 -27.23
C ARG A 479 -9.69 -7.85 -26.52
N LEU A 480 -10.81 -7.21 -26.19
CA LEU A 480 -12.01 -7.87 -25.69
C LEU A 480 -13.20 -7.49 -26.59
N THR A 481 -13.87 -8.49 -27.17
CA THR A 481 -15.19 -8.27 -27.77
C THR A 481 -16.24 -8.31 -26.66
N VAL A 482 -16.99 -7.22 -26.54
CA VAL A 482 -17.90 -6.99 -25.42
C VAL A 482 -19.14 -7.89 -25.56
N PRO A 483 -19.45 -8.72 -24.55
CA PRO A 483 -20.58 -9.64 -24.63
C PRO A 483 -21.91 -8.91 -24.57
N ALA A 484 -22.96 -9.55 -25.09
CA ALA A 484 -24.33 -9.09 -24.87
C ALA A 484 -24.71 -9.22 -23.40
N VAL A 485 -25.31 -8.18 -22.84
CA VAL A 485 -25.79 -8.15 -21.45
C VAL A 485 -27.26 -7.74 -21.39
N LYS A 486 -28.00 -8.27 -20.41
CA LYS A 486 -29.39 -7.87 -20.15
C LYS A 486 -29.51 -6.70 -19.18
N LYS A 487 -28.46 -6.46 -18.40
CA LYS A 487 -28.34 -5.42 -17.37
C LYS A 487 -26.92 -4.87 -17.40
N PRO A 488 -26.69 -3.63 -16.94
CA PRO A 488 -25.34 -3.11 -16.80
C PRO A 488 -24.44 -4.07 -16.02
N ALA A 489 -23.23 -4.29 -16.54
CA ALA A 489 -22.24 -5.17 -15.95
C ALA A 489 -20.83 -4.62 -16.16
N ALA A 490 -19.90 -5.00 -15.29
CA ALA A 490 -18.51 -4.59 -15.35
C ALA A 490 -17.61 -5.81 -15.60
N ILE A 491 -16.61 -5.64 -16.46
CA ILE A 491 -15.55 -6.61 -16.73
C ILE A 491 -14.23 -5.97 -16.29
N HIS A 492 -13.56 -6.61 -15.33
CA HIS A 492 -12.27 -6.16 -14.82
C HIS A 492 -11.16 -6.88 -15.58
N ILE A 493 -10.24 -6.10 -16.16
CA ILE A 493 -9.05 -6.61 -16.84
C ILE A 493 -7.83 -6.04 -16.13
N ILE A 494 -6.85 -6.89 -15.87
CA ILE A 494 -5.58 -6.53 -15.25
C ILE A 494 -4.48 -6.68 -16.29
N LEU A 495 -3.72 -5.60 -16.48
CA LEU A 495 -2.36 -5.64 -16.98
C LEU A 495 -1.44 -5.88 -15.78
N GLU A 496 -0.54 -6.85 -15.93
CA GLU A 496 0.54 -7.13 -15.01
C GLU A 496 1.86 -6.98 -15.78
N ALA A 497 2.73 -6.10 -15.32
CA ALA A 497 4.10 -5.96 -15.79
C ALA A 497 5.02 -6.58 -14.74
N GLN A 498 5.82 -7.56 -15.15
CA GLN A 498 6.85 -8.19 -14.32
C GLN A 498 8.22 -7.89 -14.90
N ASP A 499 9.14 -7.33 -14.12
CA ASP A 499 10.52 -7.10 -14.55
C ASP A 499 11.35 -8.41 -14.55
N ARG A 500 12.65 -8.27 -14.85
CA ARG A 500 13.64 -9.36 -14.75
C ARG A 500 14.76 -9.04 -13.75
N GLY A 501 14.51 -8.10 -12.84
CA GLY A 501 15.42 -7.73 -11.77
C GLY A 501 15.49 -8.80 -10.67
N THR A 502 16.27 -8.55 -9.63
CA THR A 502 16.44 -9.47 -8.50
C THR A 502 16.19 -8.77 -7.16
N PRO A 503 15.16 -9.18 -6.39
CA PRO A 503 14.10 -10.08 -6.81
C PRO A 503 13.26 -9.45 -7.94
N SER A 504 12.56 -10.25 -8.74
CA SER A 504 11.69 -9.67 -9.78
C SER A 504 10.54 -8.91 -9.14
N LEU A 505 10.17 -7.75 -9.65
CA LEU A 505 9.07 -6.93 -9.14
C LEU A 505 7.93 -6.80 -10.14
N TRP A 506 6.78 -6.34 -9.62
CA TRP A 506 5.54 -6.22 -10.37
C TRP A 506 4.94 -4.83 -10.26
N ALA A 507 4.28 -4.42 -11.34
CA ALA A 507 3.31 -3.34 -11.35
C ALA A 507 2.06 -3.77 -12.10
N TYR A 508 0.93 -3.14 -11.78
CA TYR A 508 -0.35 -3.49 -12.38
C TYR A 508 -1.04 -2.27 -12.96
N ARG A 509 -1.98 -2.51 -13.88
CA ARG A 509 -3.03 -1.56 -14.24
C ARG A 509 -4.35 -2.28 -14.35
N ARG A 510 -5.41 -1.66 -13.84
CA ARG A 510 -6.79 -2.17 -13.95
C ARG A 510 -7.59 -1.35 -14.94
N ALA A 511 -8.18 -2.03 -15.92
CA ALA A 511 -9.27 -1.50 -16.73
C ALA A 511 -10.61 -2.08 -16.23
N ILE A 512 -11.63 -1.24 -16.11
CA ILE A 512 -13.01 -1.67 -15.85
C ILE A 512 -13.84 -1.27 -17.06
N ILE A 513 -14.31 -2.26 -17.82
CA ILE A 513 -15.20 -2.06 -18.95
C ILE A 513 -16.65 -2.15 -18.44
N GLN A 514 -17.33 -1.01 -18.40
CA GLN A 514 -18.76 -0.89 -18.14
C GLN A 514 -19.53 -1.23 -19.42
N VAL A 515 -20.26 -2.34 -19.37
CA VAL A 515 -21.10 -2.83 -20.47
C VAL A 515 -22.54 -2.37 -20.25
N GLN A 516 -23.07 -1.62 -21.20
CA GLN A 516 -24.47 -1.19 -21.20
C GLN A 516 -25.28 -2.00 -22.22
N PRO A 517 -26.54 -2.38 -21.91
CA PRO A 517 -27.37 -3.20 -22.81
C PRO A 517 -27.54 -2.67 -24.23
#